data_AF-A0A6N6MBF0-F1
#
_entry.id   AF-A0A6N6MBF0-F1
#
_cell.length_a   1.000
_cell.length_b   1.000
_cell.length_c   1.000
_cell.angle_alpha   90.00
_cell.angle_beta   90.00
_cell.angle_gamma   90.00
#
_symmetry.space_group_name_H-M   'P 1'
#
loop_
_entity.id
_entity.type
_entity.pdbx_description
1 polymer ?
#
loop_
_entity_poly.entity_id
_entity_poly.type
_entity_poly.pdbx_seq_one_letter_code
_entity_poly.pdbx_strand_id
1 'polypeptide(L)'
;MILNSKTILIILIAFVFSSCKKEEEEESNIRFSQMNESLKSNFSFNEGSYWIYKKDSSHIDSVVLTNSENGYTSTCMGSCSRNEFIKLKFHNVTQGDTFNHYLWSNHMKYNGGGNWGENGQPIYIVDKEKGYDFNGLIVGQTYDSLEIAGTFYYDVEKMTVLASQQYEDVFDYDRDFYFVPSVGIVRKVIYNSQFGAEIWDLTKYKTK
;
A
#
# COMPACT_ATOMS: atom_id res chain seq x y z
N MET A 1 -37.38 -54.61 39.60
CA MET A 1 -36.99 -53.44 40.43
C MET A 1 -37.81 -52.25 39.93
N ILE A 2 -38.87 -51.90 40.65
CA ILE A 2 -39.82 -50.85 40.24
C ILE A 2 -39.16 -49.50 40.57
N LEU A 3 -38.72 -48.74 39.58
CA LEU A 3 -38.22 -47.39 39.81
C LEU A 3 -39.36 -46.53 40.36
N ASN A 4 -39.15 -45.95 41.53
CA ASN A 4 -40.10 -45.08 42.19
C ASN A 4 -40.37 -43.84 41.33
N SER A 5 -41.64 -43.46 41.15
CA SER A 5 -42.09 -42.34 40.30
C SER A 5 -41.37 -41.01 40.63
N LYS A 6 -40.98 -40.80 41.89
CA LYS A 6 -40.20 -39.64 42.32
C LYS A 6 -38.76 -39.64 41.79
N THR A 7 -38.16 -40.81 41.59
CA THR A 7 -36.80 -40.95 41.07
C THR A 7 -36.74 -40.66 39.57
N ILE A 8 -37.79 -41.01 38.83
CA ILE A 8 -37.92 -40.72 37.38
C ILE A 8 -38.05 -39.21 37.15
N LEU A 9 -38.80 -38.50 38.01
CA LEU A 9 -38.97 -37.04 37.90
C LEU A 9 -37.65 -36.28 38.10
N ILE A 10 -36.80 -36.73 39.04
CA ILE A 10 -35.50 -36.10 39.30
C ILE A 10 -34.53 -36.29 38.12
N ILE A 11 -34.54 -37.46 37.47
CA ILE A 11 -33.72 -37.72 36.29
C ILE A 11 -34.19 -36.86 35.10
N LEU A 12 -35.51 -36.70 34.91
CA LEU A 12 -36.06 -35.85 33.87
C LEU A 12 -35.71 -34.36 34.06
N ILE A 13 -35.74 -33.86 35.31
CA ILE A 13 -35.34 -32.47 35.61
C ILE A 13 -33.84 -32.27 35.35
N ALA A 14 -32.98 -33.24 35.68
CA ALA A 14 -31.55 -33.17 35.40
C ALA A 14 -31.22 -33.13 33.90
N PHE A 15 -32.04 -33.78 33.06
CA PHE A 15 -31.89 -33.74 31.60
C PHE A 15 -32.31 -32.38 30.99
N VAL A 16 -33.28 -31.67 31.58
CA VAL A 16 -33.69 -30.34 31.08
C VAL A 16 -32.60 -29.29 31.34
N PHE A 17 -31.85 -29.40 32.45
CA PHE A 17 -30.72 -28.50 32.74
C PHE A 17 -29.44 -28.81 31.93
N SER A 18 -29.38 -29.95 31.24
CA SER A 18 -28.23 -30.30 30.39
C SER A 18 -28.39 -29.90 28.93
N SER A 19 -29.57 -29.38 28.53
CA SER A 19 -29.87 -29.03 27.14
C SER A 19 -29.76 -27.54 26.81
N CYS A 20 -29.40 -26.69 27.77
CA CYS A 20 -28.93 -25.33 27.47
C CYS A 20 -27.41 -25.36 27.28
N LYS A 21 -26.95 -26.01 26.20
CA LYS A 21 -25.68 -25.59 25.61
C LYS A 21 -25.94 -24.19 25.06
N LYS A 22 -25.31 -23.19 25.69
CA LYS A 22 -25.12 -21.88 25.06
C LYS A 22 -24.46 -22.19 23.72
N GLU A 23 -25.15 -21.91 22.62
CA GLU A 23 -24.50 -21.87 21.32
C GLU A 23 -23.31 -20.93 21.50
N GLU A 24 -22.10 -21.49 21.42
CA GLU A 24 -20.91 -20.69 21.26
C GLU A 24 -21.16 -19.93 19.95
N GLU A 25 -21.53 -18.66 20.07
CA GLU A 25 -21.41 -17.72 18.96
C GLU A 25 -20.03 -17.99 18.38
N GLU A 26 -19.98 -18.43 17.12
CA GLU A 26 -18.73 -18.51 16.38
C GLU A 26 -18.08 -17.13 16.54
N GLU A 27 -17.08 -17.02 17.42
CA GLU A 27 -16.27 -15.83 17.54
C GLU A 27 -15.75 -15.59 16.14
N SER A 28 -16.30 -14.58 15.48
CA SER A 28 -15.75 -14.07 14.23
C SER A 28 -14.33 -13.63 14.57
N ASN A 29 -13.38 -14.54 14.36
CA ASN A 29 -11.97 -14.33 14.67
C ASN A 29 -11.40 -13.39 13.60
N ILE A 30 -11.83 -12.13 13.65
CA ILE A 30 -11.33 -11.05 12.82
C ILE A 30 -9.88 -10.85 13.23
N ARG A 31 -8.95 -11.32 12.39
CA ARG A 31 -7.52 -11.11 12.59
C ARG A 31 -7.14 -9.76 11.99
N PHE A 32 -6.35 -8.99 12.71
CA PHE A 32 -5.79 -7.73 12.22
C PHE A 32 -4.29 -7.94 11.96
N SER A 33 -3.86 -7.67 10.73
CA SER A 33 -2.44 -7.64 10.38
C SER A 33 -1.99 -6.20 10.24
N GLN A 34 -0.86 -5.88 10.87
CA GLN A 34 -0.21 -4.59 10.70
C GLN A 34 0.51 -4.54 9.35
N MET A 35 0.70 -3.32 8.84
CA MET A 35 1.56 -3.07 7.70
C MET A 35 3.04 -3.27 8.10
N ASN A 36 3.90 -3.53 7.12
CA ASN A 36 5.34 -3.51 7.34
C ASN A 36 5.77 -2.12 7.90
N GLU A 37 6.47 -2.14 9.04
CA GLU A 37 6.85 -0.93 9.76
C GLU A 37 7.85 -0.06 9.00
N SER A 38 8.75 -0.64 8.19
CA SER A 38 9.68 0.13 7.35
C SER A 38 8.93 0.89 6.27
N LEU A 39 7.96 0.24 5.60
CA LEU A 39 7.10 0.92 4.62
C LEU A 39 6.34 2.09 5.27
N LYS A 40 5.72 1.83 6.43
CA LYS A 40 4.92 2.80 7.16
C LYS A 40 5.74 3.99 7.65
N SER A 41 6.89 3.75 8.30
CA SER A 41 7.74 4.80 8.85
C SER A 41 8.43 5.65 7.76
N ASN A 42 8.79 5.04 6.64
CA ASN A 42 9.52 5.73 5.57
C ASN A 42 8.64 6.49 4.59
N PHE A 43 7.36 6.10 4.45
CA PHE A 43 6.51 6.61 3.38
C PHE A 43 5.11 7.03 3.82
N SER A 44 4.84 7.08 5.13
CA SER A 44 3.65 7.78 5.66
C SER A 44 3.98 9.26 5.82
N PHE A 45 3.22 10.12 5.14
CA PHE A 45 3.40 11.57 5.17
C PHE A 45 2.10 12.25 5.62
N ASN A 46 2.22 13.45 6.16
CA ASN A 46 1.09 14.26 6.59
C ASN A 46 0.66 15.30 5.54
N GLU A 47 -0.61 15.69 5.61
CA GLU A 47 -1.21 16.69 4.73
C GLU A 47 -0.39 18.01 4.68
N GLY A 48 -0.28 18.56 3.47
CA GLY A 48 0.57 19.71 3.19
C GLY A 48 2.06 19.39 3.01
N SER A 49 2.44 18.11 2.98
CA SER A 49 3.69 17.67 2.36
C SER A 49 3.66 17.92 0.85
N TYR A 50 4.79 18.25 0.24
CA TYR A 50 4.86 18.54 -1.20
C TYR A 50 6.19 18.15 -1.82
N TRP A 51 6.16 17.96 -3.14
CA TRP A 51 7.31 17.64 -3.99
C TRP A 51 7.25 18.46 -5.28
N ILE A 52 8.40 18.94 -5.74
CA ILE A 52 8.56 19.69 -6.98
C ILE A 52 9.61 18.99 -7.83
N TYR A 53 9.16 18.42 -8.94
CA TYR A 53 9.95 17.73 -9.93
C TYR A 53 10.23 18.64 -11.13
N LYS A 54 11.38 18.43 -11.77
CA LYS A 54 11.78 19.17 -12.95
C LYS A 54 12.34 18.21 -14.00
N LYS A 55 11.86 18.33 -15.23
CA LYS A 55 12.44 17.63 -16.39
C LYS A 55 13.55 18.44 -17.05
N ASP A 56 13.29 19.73 -17.24
CA ASP A 56 14.22 20.72 -17.78
C ASP A 56 13.84 22.12 -17.29
N SER A 57 14.53 23.17 -17.76
CA SER A 57 14.28 24.55 -17.35
C SER A 57 12.82 25.02 -17.47
N SER A 58 12.05 24.43 -18.38
CA SER A 58 10.69 24.82 -18.73
C SER A 58 9.60 23.89 -18.22
N HIS A 59 9.93 22.67 -17.80
CA HIS A 59 8.96 21.65 -17.40
C HIS A 59 9.08 21.34 -15.90
N ILE A 60 8.10 21.81 -15.13
CA ILE A 60 8.02 21.66 -13.67
C ILE A 60 6.70 20.99 -13.31
N ASP A 61 6.78 19.97 -12.47
CA ASP A 61 5.65 19.19 -11.96
C ASP A 61 5.61 19.31 -10.44
N SER A 62 4.50 19.78 -9.87
CA SER A 62 4.37 19.94 -8.42
C SER A 62 3.19 19.15 -7.88
N VAL A 63 3.47 18.32 -6.88
CA VAL A 63 2.46 17.49 -6.22
C VAL A 63 2.38 17.82 -4.74
N VAL A 64 1.16 17.91 -4.22
CA VAL A 64 0.89 18.23 -2.82
C VAL A 64 0.01 17.13 -2.24
N LEU A 65 0.38 16.60 -1.08
CA LEU A 65 -0.46 15.69 -0.32
C LEU A 65 -1.62 16.47 0.29
N THR A 66 -2.83 16.20 -0.20
CA THR A 66 -4.05 16.94 0.18
C THR A 66 -4.91 16.18 1.18
N ASN A 67 -4.79 14.85 1.22
CA ASN A 67 -5.49 14.04 2.19
C ASN A 67 -4.72 12.77 2.57
N SER A 68 -4.74 12.39 3.84
CA SER A 68 -4.25 11.10 4.33
C SER A 68 -5.37 10.34 5.05
N GLU A 69 -5.55 9.08 4.68
CA GLU A 69 -6.53 8.17 5.25
C GLU A 69 -5.81 6.92 5.73
N ASN A 70 -6.14 6.45 6.92
CA ASN A 70 -5.62 5.19 7.46
C ASN A 70 -6.77 4.33 7.97
N GLY A 71 -6.56 3.03 8.01
CA GLY A 71 -7.58 2.11 8.48
C GLY A 71 -7.21 0.65 8.23
N TYR A 72 -8.23 -0.19 8.22
CA TYR A 72 -8.11 -1.61 7.93
C TYR A 72 -9.01 -1.96 6.75
N THR A 73 -8.53 -2.84 5.86
CA THR A 73 -9.28 -3.29 4.68
C THR A 73 -10.66 -3.84 5.06
N SER A 74 -11.62 -3.73 4.15
CA SER A 74 -13.01 -4.13 4.40
C SER A 74 -13.15 -5.62 4.68
N THR A 75 -14.28 -6.00 5.27
CA THR A 75 -14.66 -7.40 5.50
C THR A 75 -14.88 -8.11 4.18
N CYS A 76 -14.11 -9.17 3.90
CA CYS A 76 -14.62 -10.21 3.02
C CYS A 76 -15.68 -11.03 3.78
N MET A 77 -16.56 -11.75 3.06
CA MET A 77 -17.46 -12.71 3.67
C MET A 77 -16.65 -13.91 4.20
N GLY A 78 -16.25 -13.89 5.48
CA GLY A 78 -15.52 -14.98 6.14
C GLY A 78 -14.45 -14.52 7.14
N SER A 79 -13.54 -15.44 7.50
CA SER A 79 -12.43 -15.25 8.45
C SER A 79 -11.17 -14.63 7.81
N CYS A 80 -11.31 -13.61 6.97
CA CYS A 80 -10.12 -12.94 6.41
C CYS A 80 -9.45 -12.02 7.42
N SER A 81 -8.12 -12.02 7.36
CA SER A 81 -7.29 -10.99 7.98
C SER A 81 -7.63 -9.63 7.40
N ARG A 82 -7.94 -8.66 8.26
CA ARG A 82 -8.01 -7.25 7.91
C ARG A 82 -6.62 -6.66 8.00
N ASN A 83 -6.16 -6.04 6.93
CA ASN A 83 -4.81 -5.53 6.84
C ASN A 83 -4.82 -4.02 6.98
N GLU A 84 -3.88 -3.48 7.76
CA GLU A 84 -3.69 -2.05 7.87
C GLU A 84 -3.36 -1.44 6.50
N PHE A 85 -3.91 -0.26 6.22
CA PHE A 85 -3.59 0.52 5.04
C PHE A 85 -3.39 1.99 5.37
N ILE A 86 -2.63 2.68 4.50
CA ILE A 86 -2.53 4.13 4.47
C ILE A 86 -2.73 4.57 3.01
N LYS A 87 -3.66 5.50 2.79
CA LYS A 87 -3.94 6.09 1.47
C LYS A 87 -3.60 7.57 1.49
N LEU A 88 -2.59 7.93 0.70
CA LEU A 88 -2.09 9.29 0.55
C LEU A 88 -2.60 9.87 -0.77
N LYS A 89 -3.49 10.86 -0.73
CA LYS A 89 -4.11 11.48 -1.92
C LYS A 89 -3.36 12.76 -2.29
N PHE A 90 -2.82 12.78 -3.50
CA PHE A 90 -2.05 13.89 -4.02
C PHE A 90 -2.87 14.68 -5.04
N HIS A 91 -2.69 15.99 -5.03
CA HIS A 91 -3.09 16.86 -6.13
C HIS A 91 -1.84 17.28 -6.90
N ASN A 92 -1.87 17.07 -8.21
CA ASN A 92 -0.86 17.63 -9.10
C ASN A 92 -1.29 19.05 -9.50
N VAL A 93 -0.55 20.03 -9.02
CA VAL A 93 -0.86 21.45 -9.26
C VAL A 93 -0.61 21.83 -10.72
N THR A 94 0.39 21.22 -11.37
CA THR A 94 0.73 21.54 -12.76
C THR A 94 -0.30 20.95 -13.73
N GLN A 95 -0.69 19.69 -13.51
CA GLN A 95 -1.58 18.96 -14.43
C GLN A 95 -3.06 19.10 -14.08
N GLY A 96 -3.37 19.59 -12.87
CA GLY A 96 -4.75 19.78 -12.42
C GLY A 96 -5.47 18.48 -12.06
N ASP A 97 -4.76 17.36 -11.97
CA ASP A 97 -5.32 16.04 -11.68
C ASP A 97 -5.01 15.60 -10.23
N THR A 98 -5.49 14.40 -9.89
CA THR A 98 -5.29 13.80 -8.58
C THR A 98 -4.92 12.34 -8.73
N PHE A 99 -4.04 11.87 -7.87
CA PHE A 99 -3.66 10.47 -7.77
C PHE A 99 -3.52 10.06 -6.30
N ASN A 100 -3.26 8.79 -6.04
CA ASN A 100 -2.94 8.37 -4.67
C ASN A 100 -1.81 7.35 -4.62
N HIS A 101 -1.11 7.34 -3.49
CA HIS A 101 -0.28 6.21 -3.07
C HIS A 101 -1.03 5.43 -2.00
N TYR A 102 -1.24 4.14 -2.25
CA TYR A 102 -1.90 3.22 -1.33
C TYR A 102 -0.87 2.25 -0.77
N LEU A 103 -0.51 2.44 0.49
CA LEU A 103 0.41 1.59 1.23
C LEU A 103 -0.39 0.46 1.86
N TRP A 104 0.03 -0.78 1.64
CA TRP A 104 -0.67 -1.96 2.11
C TRP A 104 0.28 -3.15 2.22
N SER A 105 0.17 -3.91 3.32
CA SER A 105 1.06 -5.04 3.60
C SER A 105 2.54 -4.62 3.56
N ASN A 106 3.26 -4.91 2.49
CA ASN A 106 4.67 -4.59 2.29
C ASN A 106 4.95 -3.81 0.99
N HIS A 107 3.94 -3.24 0.35
CA HIS A 107 4.12 -2.51 -0.89
C HIS A 107 3.27 -1.24 -0.97
N MET A 108 3.67 -0.36 -1.88
CA MET A 108 2.95 0.84 -2.25
C MET A 108 2.41 0.69 -3.67
N LYS A 109 1.16 1.10 -3.88
CA LYS A 109 0.54 1.15 -5.20
C LYS A 109 0.23 2.58 -5.62
N TYR A 110 0.45 2.89 -6.89
CA TYR A 110 -0.06 4.10 -7.53
C TYR A 110 -1.52 3.89 -7.94
N ASN A 111 -2.35 4.90 -7.66
CA ASN A 111 -3.79 4.89 -7.94
C ASN A 111 -4.54 3.69 -7.34
N GLY A 112 -4.18 3.29 -6.11
CA GLY A 112 -4.91 2.24 -5.39
C GLY A 112 -6.37 2.60 -5.10
N GLY A 113 -7.25 1.62 -5.25
CA GLY A 113 -8.68 1.70 -4.99
C GLY A 113 -9.31 0.31 -4.78
N GLY A 114 -10.64 0.24 -4.69
CA GLY A 114 -11.33 -1.02 -4.37
C GLY A 114 -11.41 -1.30 -2.87
N ASN A 115 -11.58 -2.56 -2.50
CA ASN A 115 -11.74 -3.00 -1.12
C ASN A 115 -10.44 -3.04 -0.32
N TRP A 116 -9.31 -3.23 -1.01
CA TRP A 116 -8.00 -3.40 -0.40
C TRP A 116 -6.86 -2.81 -1.25
N GLY A 117 -7.17 -1.95 -2.23
CA GLY A 117 -6.17 -1.31 -3.09
C GLY A 117 -5.89 -2.08 -4.37
N GLU A 118 -6.75 -3.01 -4.78
CA GLU A 118 -6.62 -3.86 -5.96
C GLU A 118 -6.49 -3.10 -7.27
N ASN A 119 -7.21 -1.98 -7.43
CA ASN A 119 -7.33 -1.23 -8.69
C ASN A 119 -6.11 -0.34 -9.01
N GLY A 120 -4.92 -0.65 -8.50
CA GLY A 120 -3.74 0.18 -8.67
C GLY A 120 -2.48 -0.64 -8.97
N GLN A 121 -1.46 0.05 -9.45
CA GLN A 121 -0.20 -0.56 -9.88
C GLN A 121 0.85 -0.51 -8.76
N PRO A 122 1.43 -1.63 -8.33
CA PRO A 122 2.59 -1.62 -7.44
C PRO A 122 3.74 -0.80 -8.01
N ILE A 123 4.28 0.12 -7.21
CA ILE A 123 5.43 0.98 -7.57
C ILE A 123 6.62 0.81 -6.62
N TYR A 124 6.42 0.17 -5.47
CA TYR A 124 7.46 -0.05 -4.47
C TYR A 124 7.13 -1.25 -3.59
N ILE A 125 8.12 -2.03 -3.19
CA ILE A 125 7.98 -3.17 -2.29
C ILE A 125 9.21 -3.27 -1.40
N VAL A 126 9.00 -3.50 -0.10
CA VAL A 126 10.09 -3.62 0.88
C VAL A 126 10.60 -5.05 1.02
N ASP A 127 11.84 -5.18 1.47
CA ASP A 127 12.48 -6.44 1.86
C ASP A 127 12.49 -7.50 0.75
N LYS A 128 12.74 -7.05 -0.49
CA LYS A 128 12.87 -7.90 -1.67
C LYS A 128 14.22 -7.74 -2.32
N GLU A 129 14.73 -8.86 -2.85
CA GLU A 129 16.01 -8.89 -3.55
C GLU A 129 15.88 -8.30 -4.95
N LYS A 130 16.99 -7.77 -5.46
CA LYS A 130 17.09 -7.30 -6.85
C LYS A 130 16.63 -8.40 -7.82
N GLY A 131 15.78 -8.01 -8.77
CA GLY A 131 15.22 -8.90 -9.77
C GLY A 131 13.92 -9.58 -9.35
N TYR A 132 13.49 -9.44 -8.09
CA TYR A 132 12.13 -9.85 -7.70
C TYR A 132 11.09 -9.10 -8.53
N ASP A 133 10.12 -9.83 -9.06
CA ASP A 133 9.02 -9.31 -9.85
C ASP A 133 7.65 -9.56 -9.22
N PHE A 134 6.73 -8.61 -9.39
CA PHE A 134 5.35 -8.70 -8.92
C PHE A 134 4.45 -7.75 -9.70
N ASN A 135 3.55 -8.30 -10.53
CA ASN A 135 2.54 -7.52 -11.26
C ASN A 135 3.15 -6.33 -12.03
N GLY A 136 4.15 -6.60 -12.86
CA GLY A 136 4.88 -5.58 -13.63
C GLY A 136 5.89 -4.75 -12.83
N LEU A 137 5.89 -4.78 -11.49
CA LEU A 137 6.96 -4.19 -10.67
C LEU A 137 8.17 -5.12 -10.66
N ILE A 138 9.37 -4.56 -10.84
CA ILE A 138 10.66 -5.24 -10.71
C ILE A 138 11.53 -4.45 -9.74
N VAL A 139 12.09 -5.15 -8.76
CA VAL A 139 13.06 -4.58 -7.81
C VAL A 139 14.39 -4.37 -8.52
N GLY A 140 14.80 -3.11 -8.58
CA GLY A 140 16.03 -2.69 -9.23
C GLY A 140 17.25 -2.73 -8.31
N GLN A 141 18.20 -1.86 -8.60
CA GLN A 141 19.41 -1.70 -7.81
C GLN A 141 19.17 -0.72 -6.65
N THR A 142 19.80 -1.01 -5.51
CA THR A 142 20.01 -0.05 -4.43
C THR A 142 21.34 0.67 -4.62
N TYR A 143 21.35 1.98 -4.42
CA TYR A 143 22.54 2.82 -4.48
C TYR A 143 22.82 3.39 -3.09
N ASP A 144 24.05 3.24 -2.60
CA ASP A 144 24.49 3.85 -1.34
C ASP A 144 24.28 5.37 -1.37
N SER A 145 24.53 5.99 -2.53
CA SER A 145 24.14 7.37 -2.81
C SER A 145 23.91 7.63 -4.29
N LEU A 146 23.12 8.66 -4.60
CA LEU A 146 22.88 9.13 -5.96
C LEU A 146 22.69 10.66 -5.96
N GLU A 147 23.40 11.34 -6.85
CA GLU A 147 23.20 12.77 -7.09
C GLU A 147 21.99 13.00 -8.02
N ILE A 148 21.03 13.78 -7.55
CA ILE A 148 19.80 14.14 -8.26
C ILE A 148 19.61 15.66 -8.14
N ALA A 149 19.55 16.36 -9.27
CA ALA A 149 19.45 17.81 -9.34
C ALA A 149 20.43 18.57 -8.41
N GLY A 150 21.68 18.10 -8.30
CA GLY A 150 22.73 18.71 -7.47
C GLY A 150 22.63 18.40 -5.97
N THR A 151 21.73 17.50 -5.56
CA THR A 151 21.59 17.03 -4.17
C THR A 151 21.93 15.55 -4.09
N PHE A 152 22.78 15.16 -3.15
CA PHE A 152 23.04 13.75 -2.85
C PHE A 152 21.92 13.20 -1.97
N TYR A 153 21.30 12.12 -2.44
CA TYR A 153 20.42 11.27 -1.65
C TYR A 153 21.14 9.97 -1.31
N TYR A 154 20.81 9.39 -0.17
CA TYR A 154 21.39 8.13 0.33
C TYR A 154 20.33 7.03 0.37
N ASP A 155 20.78 5.78 0.34
CA ASP A 155 19.93 4.59 0.38
C ASP A 155 18.83 4.63 -0.70
N VAL A 156 19.25 4.93 -1.94
CA VAL A 156 18.33 5.13 -3.05
C VAL A 156 17.94 3.79 -3.66
N GLU A 157 16.67 3.43 -3.54
CA GLU A 157 16.13 2.19 -4.10
C GLU A 157 15.47 2.44 -5.45
N LYS A 158 15.94 1.77 -6.48
CA LYS A 158 15.31 1.79 -7.80
C LYS A 158 14.25 0.70 -7.90
N MET A 159 13.08 1.09 -8.38
CA MET A 159 11.99 0.20 -8.78
C MET A 159 11.66 0.45 -10.25
N THR A 160 11.39 -0.61 -11.01
CA THR A 160 10.97 -0.50 -12.41
C THR A 160 9.55 -1.03 -12.54
N VAL A 161 8.68 -0.31 -13.22
CA VAL A 161 7.36 -0.78 -13.64
C VAL A 161 7.38 -1.02 -15.14
N LEU A 162 7.03 -2.23 -15.56
CA LEU A 162 6.86 -2.61 -16.95
C LEU A 162 5.40 -2.41 -17.35
N ALA A 163 5.13 -1.44 -18.23
CA ALA A 163 3.78 -1.04 -18.59
C ALA A 163 2.97 -2.19 -19.21
N SER A 164 3.63 -3.01 -20.03
CA SER A 164 3.03 -4.18 -20.70
C SER A 164 2.70 -5.35 -19.77
N GLN A 165 3.07 -5.30 -18.49
CA GLN A 165 2.90 -6.38 -17.52
C GLN A 165 2.07 -5.96 -16.30
N GLN A 166 1.45 -4.78 -16.36
CA GLN A 166 0.54 -4.32 -15.32
C GLN A 166 -0.79 -5.08 -15.44
N TYR A 167 -1.36 -5.48 -14.30
CA TYR A 167 -2.73 -5.98 -14.27
C TYR A 167 -3.75 -4.85 -14.47
N GLU A 168 -3.46 -3.68 -13.90
CA GLU A 168 -4.24 -2.45 -14.09
C GLU A 168 -3.44 -1.49 -14.96
N ASP A 169 -4.00 -1.04 -16.08
CA ASP A 169 -3.32 -0.16 -17.04
C ASP A 169 -3.18 1.28 -16.47
N VAL A 170 -2.28 1.45 -15.50
CA VAL A 170 -2.03 2.73 -14.80
C VAL A 170 -1.01 3.59 -15.52
N PHE A 171 0.03 2.97 -16.10
CA PHE A 171 1.07 3.67 -16.86
C PHE A 171 1.12 3.20 -18.31
N ASP A 172 1.13 4.13 -19.26
CA ASP A 172 1.24 3.82 -20.70
C ASP A 172 2.65 3.36 -21.12
N TYR A 173 3.67 3.66 -20.30
CA TYR A 173 5.08 3.44 -20.61
C TYR A 173 5.83 2.88 -19.41
N ASP A 174 6.87 2.09 -19.70
CA ASP A 174 7.80 1.61 -18.69
C ASP A 174 8.39 2.78 -17.92
N ARG A 175 8.56 2.59 -16.62
CA ARG A 175 8.93 3.67 -15.72
C ARG A 175 9.84 3.20 -14.61
N ASP A 176 10.92 3.94 -14.39
CA ASP A 176 11.73 3.80 -13.19
C ASP A 176 11.32 4.83 -12.15
N PHE A 177 11.28 4.38 -10.90
CA PHE A 177 11.13 5.19 -9.72
C PHE A 177 12.34 4.99 -8.82
N TYR A 178 12.87 6.10 -8.32
CA TYR A 178 13.95 6.09 -7.34
C TYR A 178 13.38 6.60 -6.02
N PHE A 179 13.36 5.73 -5.01
CA PHE A 179 12.81 6.01 -3.70
C PHE A 179 13.91 6.27 -2.69
N VAL A 180 13.63 7.18 -1.77
CA VAL A 180 14.48 7.48 -0.61
C VAL A 180 13.60 7.45 0.64
N PRO A 181 14.00 6.72 1.69
CA PRO A 181 13.30 6.71 2.97
C PRO A 181 13.03 8.12 3.51
N SER A 182 11.83 8.36 4.05
CA SER A 182 11.37 9.66 4.59
C SER A 182 11.30 10.83 3.59
N VAL A 183 11.66 10.62 2.33
CA VAL A 183 11.54 11.60 1.24
C VAL A 183 10.52 11.15 0.20
N GLY A 184 10.45 9.86 -0.13
CA GLY A 184 9.60 9.35 -1.20
C GLY A 184 10.32 9.28 -2.55
N ILE A 185 9.62 9.56 -3.65
CA ILE A 185 10.18 9.48 -5.00
C ILE A 185 11.08 10.69 -5.25
N VAL A 186 12.37 10.45 -5.52
CA VAL A 186 13.36 11.49 -5.82
C VAL A 186 13.69 11.61 -7.30
N ARG A 187 13.45 10.56 -8.10
CA ARG A 187 13.56 10.60 -9.57
C ARG A 187 12.51 9.68 -10.20
N LYS A 188 11.94 10.13 -11.32
CA LYS A 188 11.09 9.32 -12.21
C LYS A 188 11.74 9.30 -13.59
N VAL A 189 11.89 8.14 -14.21
CA VAL A 189 12.31 8.02 -15.62
C VAL A 189 11.20 7.36 -16.41
N ILE A 190 10.72 8.01 -17.46
CA ILE A 190 9.61 7.52 -18.29
C ILE A 190 10.19 7.13 -19.65
N TYR A 191 10.08 5.86 -20.02
CA TYR A 191 10.64 5.35 -21.28
C TYR A 191 9.60 5.41 -22.40
N ASN A 192 9.42 6.61 -22.95
CA ASN A 192 8.51 6.81 -24.07
C ASN A 192 9.16 6.30 -25.37
N SER A 193 8.51 5.36 -26.05
CA SER A 193 9.01 4.77 -27.30
C SER A 193 9.14 5.75 -28.47
N GLN A 194 8.42 6.88 -28.44
CA GLN A 194 8.45 7.92 -29.48
C GLN A 194 9.45 9.03 -29.19
N PHE A 195 9.63 9.42 -27.92
CA PHE A 195 10.42 10.59 -27.53
C PHE A 195 11.69 10.26 -26.73
N GLY A 196 11.92 8.98 -26.42
CA GLY A 196 13.02 8.52 -25.58
C GLY A 196 12.70 8.63 -24.09
N ALA A 197 13.76 8.58 -23.28
CA ALA A 197 13.64 8.62 -21.82
C ALA A 197 13.43 10.07 -21.32
N GLU A 198 12.34 10.31 -20.60
CA GLU A 198 12.10 11.56 -19.87
C GLU A 198 12.48 11.39 -18.40
N ILE A 199 13.38 12.23 -17.90
CA ILE A 199 13.86 12.18 -16.51
C ILE A 199 13.25 13.35 -15.75
N TRP A 200 12.56 13.07 -14.65
CA TRP A 200 11.97 14.05 -13.74
C TRP A 200 12.63 13.95 -12.38
N ASP A 201 13.41 14.97 -12.03
CA ASP A 201 14.21 15.00 -10.81
C ASP A 201 13.56 15.86 -9.73
N LEU A 202 13.61 15.37 -8.49
CA LEU A 202 13.16 16.14 -7.34
C LEU A 202 14.13 17.29 -7.07
N THR A 203 13.60 18.50 -7.13
CA THR A 203 14.37 19.73 -6.89
C THR A 203 14.06 20.38 -5.55
N LYS A 204 12.86 20.14 -5.02
CA LYS A 204 12.43 20.68 -3.72
C LYS A 204 11.34 19.79 -3.15
N TYR A 205 11.35 19.60 -1.83
CA TYR A 205 10.27 18.95 -1.12
C TYR A 205 10.12 19.50 0.29
N LYS A 206 9.01 19.13 0.93
CA LYS A 206 8.82 19.22 2.38
C LYS A 206 7.94 18.06 2.78
N THR A 207 8.45 17.20 3.66
CA THR A 207 7.66 16.16 4.32
C THR A 207 7.28 16.63 5.72
N LYS A 208 6.10 16.23 6.16
CA LYS A 208 5.57 16.47 7.51
C LYS A 208 5.09 15.16 8.10
#